data_AF-A0A2V7ZTT8-F1
#
_entry.id   AF-A0A2V7ZTT8-F1
#
_cell.length_a   1.000
_cell.length_b   1.000
_cell.length_c   1.000
_cell.angle_alpha   90.00
_cell.angle_beta   90.00
_cell.angle_gamma   90.00
#
_symmetry.space_group_name_H-M   'P 1'
#
loop_
_entity.id
_entity.type
_entity.pdbx_description
1 polymer ?
#
loop_
_entity_poly.entity_id
_entity_poly.type
_entity_poly.pdbx_seq_one_letter_code
_entity_poly.pdbx_strand_id
1 'polypeptide(L)'
;MRRLRDPDGITGAPLTPTVFRTYRGLHVVRSKEFLEPLRANLGVTLGGTGAFFAAIAWMAVLVRRGDGWGRPTCRPLRLIVVAVSLIAADALVPWPVPPPPIEVAFAREYLHLDEVHLRGSEAGAIADLRRLTGLPPSAQWVGDPYPLVYQPARTPMAAARRANPPDIVVVMVESLRAEDLSFVAGGGETATPHLDVFPRYISNAFPSAPSVLSFHCSVWPHRSKEIITDFAARSFDCLPARLADLGYQTIYVGADPHFDNQDRWLSRWYAKAVDLIAEGAPGTDRQIVSRAMDEIRRHEMAEPNRPLFAFVSTYSTHYPFTLPDDAGEQPVNREGNLRAQYRQTLRYTDRELGRLLEFVRQRRRRTSVIVAGDHGFYVDLKHSSGLP
;
A
#
# COMPACT_ATOMS: atom_id res chain seq x y z
N MET A 1 29.31 -24.21 -2.44
CA MET A 1 27.99 -24.76 -2.06
C MET A 1 27.04 -23.60 -1.80
N ARG A 2 26.19 -23.29 -2.78
CA ARG A 2 25.15 -22.25 -2.70
C ARG A 2 24.06 -22.71 -1.75
N ARG A 3 23.77 -21.95 -0.68
CA ARG A 3 22.52 -22.10 0.06
C ARG A 3 21.42 -21.43 -0.76
N LEU A 4 20.60 -22.26 -1.40
CA LEU A 4 19.27 -21.89 -1.88
C LEU A 4 18.50 -21.34 -0.68
N ARG A 5 18.09 -20.06 -0.73
CA ARG A 5 17.14 -19.50 0.22
C ARG A 5 15.75 -19.99 -0.19
N ASP A 6 15.19 -20.79 0.70
CA ASP A 6 13.80 -21.14 0.93
C ASP A 6 12.77 -20.18 0.27
N PRO A 7 11.87 -20.66 -0.61
CA PRO A 7 10.87 -19.83 -1.30
C PRO A 7 9.58 -19.56 -0.51
N ASP A 8 9.42 -20.07 0.72
CA ASP A 8 8.14 -20.02 1.46
C ASP A 8 8.08 -19.01 2.63
N GLY A 9 8.90 -17.95 2.61
CA GLY A 9 8.92 -16.94 3.68
C GLY A 9 8.16 -15.66 3.33
N ILE A 10 7.11 -15.31 4.08
CA ILE A 10 6.59 -13.93 4.13
C ILE A 10 7.68 -13.07 4.79
N THR A 11 8.51 -12.43 3.97
CA THR A 11 9.55 -11.51 4.43
C THR A 11 9.40 -10.20 3.67
N GLY A 12 8.70 -9.21 4.23
CA GLY A 12 8.66 -7.86 3.61
C GLY A 12 7.37 -7.08 3.82
N ALA A 13 6.25 -7.72 4.16
CA ALA A 13 5.07 -6.98 4.58
C ALA A 13 5.17 -6.69 6.09
N PRO A 14 4.97 -5.43 6.56
CA PRO A 14 4.50 -5.25 7.93
C PRO A 14 3.34 -6.21 8.15
N LEU A 15 3.19 -6.74 9.37
CA LEU A 15 2.00 -7.49 9.77
C LEU A 15 0.79 -6.55 9.78
N THR A 16 0.43 -6.05 8.61
CA THR A 16 -0.83 -5.42 8.28
C THR A 16 -1.91 -6.48 8.41
N PRO A 17 -3.19 -6.08 8.50
CA PRO A 17 -4.30 -7.04 8.52
C PRO A 17 -4.18 -8.09 7.41
N THR A 18 -3.50 -7.77 6.30
CA THR A 18 -3.16 -8.65 5.18
C THR A 18 -2.38 -9.92 5.57
N VAL A 19 -1.37 -9.87 6.45
CA VAL A 19 -0.60 -11.07 6.84
C VAL A 19 -1.40 -12.01 7.76
N PHE A 20 -2.25 -11.45 8.64
CA PHE A 20 -3.13 -12.25 9.49
C PHE A 20 -4.38 -12.77 8.74
N ARG A 21 -4.87 -12.02 7.74
CA ARG A 21 -6.03 -12.41 6.91
C ARG A 21 -5.66 -13.45 5.83
N THR A 22 -4.40 -13.56 5.44
CA THR A 22 -3.91 -14.57 4.47
C THR A 22 -3.25 -15.79 5.13
N TYR A 23 -3.38 -15.95 6.45
CA TYR A 23 -2.75 -17.03 7.22
C TYR A 23 -3.09 -18.43 6.67
N ARG A 24 -2.14 -19.06 5.98
CA ARG A 24 -2.23 -20.43 5.43
C ARG A 24 -1.22 -21.36 6.12
N GLY A 25 -1.40 -21.56 7.42
CA GLY A 25 -0.62 -22.53 8.23
C GLY A 25 0.52 -21.92 9.05
N LEU A 26 1.29 -22.78 9.71
CA LEU A 26 2.45 -22.40 10.53
C LEU A 26 3.62 -21.99 9.63
N HIS A 27 3.93 -20.69 9.63
CA HIS A 27 5.10 -20.13 8.93
C HIS A 27 6.06 -19.48 9.93
N VAL A 28 7.37 -19.65 9.72
CA VAL A 28 8.41 -19.00 10.54
C VAL A 28 8.65 -17.59 9.99
N VAL A 29 8.13 -16.57 10.68
CA VAL A 29 8.39 -15.16 10.36
C VAL A 29 9.88 -14.87 10.61
N ARG A 30 10.65 -14.65 9.54
CA ARG A 30 12.07 -14.27 9.61
C ARG A 30 12.31 -12.76 9.44
N SER A 31 11.25 -11.97 9.22
CA SER A 31 11.36 -10.53 9.00
C SER A 31 11.76 -9.77 10.27
N LYS A 32 12.67 -8.80 10.12
CA LYS A 32 13.01 -7.83 11.17
C LYS A 32 11.91 -6.78 11.38
N GLU A 33 10.99 -6.63 10.43
CA GLU A 33 9.87 -5.66 10.48
C GLU A 33 8.94 -5.87 11.67
N PHE A 34 8.78 -7.12 12.11
CA PHE A 34 8.02 -7.45 13.33
C PHE A 34 8.91 -7.42 14.57
N LEU A 35 10.10 -8.00 14.46
CA LEU A 35 10.98 -8.17 15.61
C LEU A 35 11.55 -6.85 16.11
N GLU A 36 11.77 -5.85 15.27
CA GLU A 36 12.32 -4.56 15.68
C GLU A 36 11.32 -3.70 16.48
N PRO A 37 10.06 -3.49 16.02
CA PRO A 37 9.03 -2.87 16.85
C PRO A 37 8.72 -3.66 18.12
N LEU A 38 8.64 -5.00 18.02
CA LEU A 38 8.41 -5.86 19.19
C LEU A 38 9.56 -5.75 20.20
N ARG A 39 10.82 -5.71 19.74
CA ARG A 39 11.99 -5.49 20.61
C ARG A 39 11.99 -4.10 21.21
N ALA A 40 11.65 -3.08 20.42
CA ALA A 40 11.53 -1.69 20.89
C ALA A 40 10.44 -1.56 21.99
N ASN A 41 9.38 -2.37 21.90
CA ASN A 41 8.25 -2.39 22.83
C ASN A 41 8.19 -3.67 23.70
N LEU A 42 9.32 -4.35 23.91
CA LEU A 42 9.33 -5.69 24.52
C LEU A 42 8.76 -5.69 25.94
N GLY A 43 9.05 -4.64 26.73
CA GLY A 43 8.52 -4.50 28.09
C GLY A 43 7.00 -4.38 28.12
N VAL A 44 6.42 -3.58 27.21
CA VAL A 44 4.97 -3.42 27.08
C VAL A 44 4.32 -4.72 26.60
N THR A 45 4.95 -5.39 25.61
CA THR A 45 4.45 -6.65 25.05
C THR A 45 4.48 -7.78 26.08
N LEU A 46 5.57 -7.93 26.83
CA LEU A 46 5.69 -8.92 27.90
C LEU A 46 4.69 -8.64 29.03
N GLY A 47 4.50 -7.37 29.40
CA GLY A 47 3.50 -6.96 30.38
C GLY A 47 2.08 -7.32 29.96
N GLY A 48 1.69 -6.99 28.73
CA GLY A 48 0.36 -7.32 28.18
C GLY A 48 0.13 -8.82 28.03
N THR A 49 1.12 -9.56 27.52
CA THR A 49 1.05 -11.02 27.36
C THR A 49 0.94 -11.72 28.71
N GLY A 50 1.72 -11.26 29.70
CA GLY A 50 1.64 -11.75 31.08
C GLY A 50 0.26 -11.54 31.69
N ALA A 51 -0.33 -10.35 31.51
CA ALA A 51 -1.69 -10.06 31.97
C ALA A 51 -2.75 -10.96 31.31
N PHE A 52 -2.63 -11.21 30.00
CA PHE A 52 -3.53 -12.09 29.25
C PHE A 52 -3.48 -13.54 29.74
N PHE A 53 -2.28 -14.12 29.88
CA PHE A 53 -2.15 -15.49 30.40
C PHE A 53 -2.51 -15.60 31.87
N ALA A 54 -2.29 -14.57 32.68
CA ALA A 54 -2.77 -14.52 34.06
C ALA A 54 -4.31 -14.56 34.12
N ALA A 55 -5.00 -13.85 33.22
CA ALA A 55 -6.45 -13.92 33.10
C ALA A 55 -6.93 -15.31 32.69
N ILE A 56 -6.28 -15.96 31.72
CA ILE A 56 -6.60 -17.35 31.30
C ILE A 56 -6.34 -18.35 32.42
N ALA A 57 -5.18 -18.30 33.08
CA ALA A 57 -4.83 -19.19 34.17
C ALA A 57 -5.84 -19.05 35.33
N TRP A 58 -6.24 -17.83 35.64
CA TRP A 58 -7.26 -17.57 36.64
C TRP A 58 -8.64 -18.10 36.24
N MET A 59 -9.07 -17.93 34.98
CA MET A 59 -10.29 -18.56 34.46
C MET A 59 -10.24 -20.09 34.57
N ALA A 60 -9.10 -20.71 34.26
CA ALA A 60 -8.92 -22.15 34.38
C ALA A 60 -8.96 -22.63 35.86
N VAL A 61 -8.44 -21.84 36.80
CA VAL A 61 -8.55 -22.12 38.23
C VAL A 61 -10.00 -22.04 38.70
N LEU A 62 -10.77 -21.06 38.22
CA LEU A 62 -12.20 -20.94 38.52
C LEU A 62 -13.00 -22.15 38.01
N VAL A 63 -12.71 -22.61 36.79
CA VAL A 63 -13.34 -23.82 36.21
C VAL A 63 -12.95 -25.09 36.96
N ARG A 64 -11.68 -25.24 37.36
CA ARG A 64 -11.17 -26.42 38.07
C ARG A 64 -11.61 -26.51 39.53
N ARG A 65 -11.91 -25.39 40.19
CA ARG A 65 -12.34 -25.38 41.59
C ARG A 65 -13.72 -26.00 41.82
N GLY A 66 -14.44 -26.37 40.76
CA GLY A 66 -15.65 -27.18 40.90
C GLY A 66 -16.75 -26.47 41.69
N ASP A 67 -16.74 -25.14 41.72
CA ASP A 67 -17.92 -24.38 42.13
C ASP A 67 -18.96 -24.62 41.03
N GLY A 68 -19.82 -25.60 41.27
CA GLY A 68 -20.96 -25.90 40.42
C GLY A 68 -21.74 -24.63 40.14
N TRP A 69 -22.55 -24.66 39.09
CA TRP A 69 -23.51 -23.62 38.73
C TRP A 69 -24.63 -23.43 39.78
N GLY A 70 -24.33 -23.53 41.08
CA GLY A 70 -25.19 -23.18 42.19
C GLY A 70 -25.15 -21.68 42.40
N ARG A 71 -26.22 -21.00 41.93
CA ARG A 71 -26.54 -19.58 42.07
C ARG A 71 -25.36 -18.62 41.79
N PRO A 72 -25.37 -17.87 40.68
CA PRO A 72 -24.24 -17.03 40.31
C PRO A 72 -23.98 -16.00 41.42
N THR A 73 -22.97 -16.22 42.25
CA THR A 73 -22.43 -15.17 43.12
C THR A 73 -21.67 -14.21 42.23
N CYS A 74 -22.41 -13.29 41.60
CA CYS A 74 -22.05 -11.96 41.08
C CYS A 74 -20.58 -11.63 40.71
N ARG A 75 -19.71 -12.57 40.31
CA ARG A 75 -18.30 -12.32 40.00
C ARG A 75 -17.91 -12.80 38.61
N PRO A 76 -18.13 -14.05 38.18
CA PRO A 76 -17.83 -14.47 36.80
C PRO A 76 -18.74 -13.79 35.77
N LEU A 77 -20.03 -13.60 36.09
CA LEU A 77 -20.91 -12.75 35.27
C LEU A 77 -20.45 -11.29 35.30
N ARG A 78 -19.92 -10.78 36.43
CA ARG A 78 -19.32 -9.44 36.48
C ARG A 78 -18.03 -9.33 35.69
N LEU A 79 -17.32 -10.42 35.35
CA LEU A 79 -16.08 -10.36 34.56
C LEU A 79 -16.31 -10.52 33.08
N ILE A 80 -17.28 -11.32 32.68
CA ILE A 80 -17.79 -11.31 31.30
C ILE A 80 -18.50 -9.99 31.06
N VAL A 81 -19.33 -9.52 32.00
CA VAL A 81 -19.88 -8.16 31.95
C VAL A 81 -18.77 -7.13 32.07
N VAL A 82 -17.68 -7.28 32.83
CA VAL A 82 -16.59 -6.28 32.82
C VAL A 82 -15.78 -6.36 31.53
N ALA A 83 -15.55 -7.52 30.93
CA ALA A 83 -14.84 -7.62 29.66
C ALA A 83 -15.71 -7.12 28.50
N VAL A 84 -16.97 -7.56 28.42
CA VAL A 84 -17.97 -7.07 27.47
C VAL A 84 -18.29 -5.60 27.74
N SER A 85 -18.40 -5.15 28.99
CA SER A 85 -18.53 -3.74 29.35
C SER A 85 -17.20 -3.00 29.36
N LEU A 86 -16.02 -3.59 29.14
CA LEU A 86 -14.79 -2.83 28.84
C LEU A 86 -14.71 -2.62 27.33
N ILE A 87 -15.13 -3.64 26.57
CA ILE A 87 -15.35 -3.55 25.12
C ILE A 87 -16.52 -2.59 24.79
N ALA A 88 -17.56 -2.55 25.63
CA ALA A 88 -18.78 -1.76 25.45
C ALA A 88 -18.85 -0.47 26.30
N ALA A 89 -18.20 -0.36 27.47
CA ALA A 89 -18.08 0.95 28.16
C ALA A 89 -17.18 1.90 27.38
N ASP A 90 -16.39 1.40 26.45
CA ASP A 90 -15.70 2.22 25.45
C ASP A 90 -16.66 2.97 24.50
N ALA A 91 -17.90 2.49 24.33
CA ALA A 91 -18.96 3.24 23.66
C ALA A 91 -19.62 4.31 24.57
N LEU A 92 -19.33 4.28 25.88
CA LEU A 92 -19.88 5.17 26.91
C LEU A 92 -18.83 6.15 27.48
N VAL A 93 -17.54 5.88 27.26
CA VAL A 93 -16.43 6.76 27.64
C VAL A 93 -15.96 7.50 26.39
N PRO A 94 -16.21 8.82 26.26
CA PRO A 94 -15.61 9.58 25.18
C PRO A 94 -14.10 9.55 25.36
N TRP A 95 -13.38 8.88 24.46
CA TRP A 95 -11.92 8.96 24.43
C TRP A 95 -11.52 10.43 24.40
N PRO A 96 -10.63 10.88 25.29
CA PRO A 96 -10.17 12.27 25.28
C PRO A 96 -9.44 12.63 23.98
N VAL A 97 -8.99 11.63 23.20
CA VAL A 97 -8.41 11.80 21.86
C VAL A 97 -8.82 10.62 20.96
N PRO A 98 -9.68 10.83 19.94
CA PRO A 98 -9.89 9.86 18.86
C PRO A 98 -8.67 9.76 17.93
N PRO A 99 -8.40 8.60 17.29
CA PRO A 99 -9.16 7.34 17.32
C PRO A 99 -8.77 6.38 18.46
N PRO A 100 -9.63 5.39 18.82
CA PRO A 100 -9.28 4.34 19.79
C PRO A 100 -8.07 3.50 19.30
N PRO A 101 -7.39 2.75 20.20
CA PRO A 101 -6.33 1.83 19.80
C PRO A 101 -6.82 0.88 18.70
N ILE A 102 -5.99 0.68 17.70
CA ILE A 102 -6.29 -0.08 16.48
C ILE A 102 -6.68 -1.54 16.74
N GLU A 103 -6.17 -2.15 17.80
CA GLU A 103 -6.54 -3.50 18.24
C GLU A 103 -8.01 -3.57 18.68
N VAL A 104 -8.53 -2.48 19.27
CA VAL A 104 -9.94 -2.36 19.65
C VAL A 104 -10.81 -2.22 18.40
N ALA A 105 -10.38 -1.44 17.42
CA ALA A 105 -11.06 -1.33 16.13
C ALA A 105 -11.10 -2.70 15.40
N PHE A 106 -9.99 -3.44 15.42
CA PHE A 106 -9.91 -4.78 14.85
C PHE A 106 -10.84 -5.78 15.58
N ALA A 107 -10.82 -5.79 16.91
CA ALA A 107 -11.69 -6.67 17.70
C ALA A 107 -13.18 -6.35 17.44
N ARG A 108 -13.54 -5.06 17.32
CA ARG A 108 -14.89 -4.65 16.94
C ARG A 108 -15.27 -5.13 15.56
N GLU A 109 -14.40 -4.98 14.56
CA GLU A 109 -14.65 -5.49 13.21
C GLU A 109 -14.83 -7.02 13.21
N TYR A 110 -13.94 -7.75 13.89
CA TYR A 110 -13.97 -9.22 13.99
C TYR A 110 -15.24 -9.74 14.67
N LEU A 111 -15.70 -9.04 15.72
CA LEU A 111 -16.92 -9.37 16.45
C LEU A 111 -18.19 -8.78 15.81
N HIS A 112 -18.07 -8.08 14.66
CA HIS A 112 -19.16 -7.36 14.01
C HIS A 112 -19.85 -6.30 14.89
N LEU A 113 -19.08 -5.68 15.80
CA LEU A 113 -19.48 -4.61 16.70
C LEU A 113 -19.05 -3.23 16.21
N ASP A 114 -18.54 -3.13 14.99
CA ASP A 114 -18.08 -1.88 14.37
C ASP A 114 -19.22 -1.08 13.71
N GLU A 115 -20.44 -1.60 13.76
CA GLU A 115 -21.64 -1.00 13.14
C GLU A 115 -21.48 -0.67 11.65
N VAL A 116 -20.56 -1.33 10.94
CA VAL A 116 -20.32 -1.09 9.51
C VAL A 116 -21.36 -1.82 8.67
N HIS A 117 -22.55 -1.22 8.62
CA HIS A 117 -23.65 -1.58 7.73
C HIS A 117 -24.16 -0.32 7.01
N LEU A 118 -24.90 -0.52 5.91
CA LEU A 118 -25.57 0.59 5.25
C LEU A 118 -26.61 1.17 6.23
N ARG A 119 -26.48 2.46 6.55
CA ARG A 119 -27.40 3.18 7.45
C ARG A 119 -28.78 3.45 6.83
N GLY A 120 -29.07 2.84 5.69
CA GLY A 120 -30.27 3.07 4.89
C GLY A 120 -30.31 2.13 3.68
N SER A 121 -31.11 2.49 2.67
CA SER A 121 -31.18 1.72 1.43
C SER A 121 -29.88 1.83 0.63
N GLU A 122 -29.60 0.80 -0.17
CA GLU A 122 -28.48 0.81 -1.12
C GLU A 122 -28.56 2.01 -2.08
N ALA A 123 -29.75 2.33 -2.57
CA ALA A 123 -29.99 3.51 -3.40
C ALA A 123 -29.63 4.82 -2.69
N GLY A 124 -29.95 4.94 -1.40
CA GLY A 124 -29.56 6.09 -0.57
C GLY A 124 -28.05 6.19 -0.42
N ALA A 125 -27.38 5.07 -0.14
CA ALA A 125 -25.93 5.02 -0.03
C ALA A 125 -25.22 5.35 -1.34
N ILE A 126 -25.74 4.88 -2.49
CA ILE A 126 -25.25 5.23 -3.83
C ILE A 126 -25.39 6.74 -4.07
N ALA A 127 -26.53 7.33 -3.72
CA ALA A 127 -26.76 8.76 -3.87
C ALA A 127 -25.78 9.59 -3.03
N ASP A 128 -25.54 9.19 -1.78
CA ASP A 128 -24.59 9.85 -0.88
C ASP A 128 -23.16 9.70 -1.36
N LEU A 129 -22.78 8.50 -1.82
CA LEU A 129 -21.47 8.23 -2.40
C LEU A 129 -21.21 9.12 -3.62
N ARG A 130 -22.16 9.19 -4.57
CA ARG A 130 -22.05 10.07 -5.75
C ARG A 130 -21.97 11.55 -5.38
N ARG A 131 -22.65 11.97 -4.31
CA ARG A 131 -22.60 13.34 -3.78
C ARG A 131 -21.21 13.66 -3.22
N LEU A 132 -20.61 12.70 -2.51
CA LEU A 132 -19.26 12.83 -1.94
C LEU A 132 -18.19 12.88 -3.02
N THR A 133 -18.20 11.95 -3.97
CA THR A 133 -17.19 11.91 -5.05
C THR A 133 -17.35 13.05 -6.04
N GLY A 134 -18.58 13.54 -6.18
CA GLY A 134 -18.95 14.49 -7.22
C GLY A 134 -18.86 13.87 -8.61
N LEU A 135 -19.22 14.67 -9.60
CA LEU A 135 -19.14 14.31 -11.01
C LEU A 135 -18.60 15.50 -11.79
N PRO A 136 -17.67 15.30 -12.76
CA PRO A 136 -17.21 16.39 -13.61
C PRO A 136 -18.39 17.08 -14.32
N PRO A 137 -18.33 18.41 -14.54
CA PRO A 137 -19.39 19.11 -15.26
C PRO A 137 -19.69 18.43 -16.60
N SER A 138 -20.97 18.24 -16.90
CA SER A 138 -21.48 17.61 -18.15
C SER A 138 -21.21 16.10 -18.30
N ALA A 139 -20.63 15.42 -17.30
CA ALA A 139 -20.61 13.95 -17.27
C ALA A 139 -21.93 13.40 -16.70
N GLN A 140 -22.19 12.11 -16.94
CA GLN A 140 -23.39 11.41 -16.45
C GLN A 140 -23.02 10.06 -15.86
N TRP A 141 -23.60 9.71 -14.70
CA TRP A 141 -23.51 8.36 -14.16
C TRP A 141 -24.17 7.37 -15.13
N VAL A 142 -23.54 6.21 -15.36
CA VAL A 142 -24.05 5.21 -16.31
C VAL A 142 -25.21 4.41 -15.73
N GLY A 143 -25.14 4.07 -14.43
CA GLY A 143 -26.20 3.32 -13.75
C GLY A 143 -25.79 2.88 -12.35
N ASP A 144 -26.75 2.32 -11.62
CA ASP A 144 -26.57 1.92 -10.22
C ASP A 144 -25.79 0.61 -10.00
N PRO A 145 -25.79 -0.39 -10.90
CA PRO A 145 -24.94 -1.59 -10.72
C PRO A 145 -23.44 -1.28 -10.64
N TYR A 146 -23.01 -0.15 -11.21
CA TYR A 146 -21.65 0.37 -11.10
C TYR A 146 -21.71 1.85 -10.67
N PRO A 147 -21.92 2.12 -9.36
CA PRO A 147 -22.34 3.43 -8.86
C PRO A 147 -21.46 4.61 -9.26
N LEU A 148 -20.17 4.35 -9.44
CA LEU A 148 -19.14 5.35 -9.74
C LEU A 148 -18.69 5.36 -11.23
N VAL A 149 -19.27 4.50 -12.07
CA VAL A 149 -18.97 4.54 -13.50
C VAL A 149 -19.76 5.68 -14.13
N TYR A 150 -19.05 6.56 -14.82
CA TYR A 150 -19.64 7.70 -15.51
C TYR A 150 -19.17 7.79 -16.96
N GLN A 151 -20.04 8.34 -17.81
CA GLN A 151 -19.72 8.71 -19.16
C GLN A 151 -19.25 10.17 -19.19
N PRO A 152 -18.01 10.46 -19.62
CA PRO A 152 -17.53 11.82 -19.74
C PRO A 152 -18.22 12.53 -20.91
N ALA A 153 -18.35 13.86 -20.81
CA ALA A 153 -18.86 14.69 -21.88
C ALA A 153 -18.03 14.54 -23.16
N ARG A 154 -18.71 14.41 -24.30
CA ARG A 154 -18.04 14.47 -25.62
C ARG A 154 -17.72 15.92 -25.94
N THR A 155 -16.48 16.33 -25.68
CA THR A 155 -15.98 17.66 -26.03
C THR A 155 -15.05 17.60 -27.24
N PRO A 156 -15.02 18.64 -28.09
CA PRO A 156 -14.05 18.72 -29.20
C PRO A 156 -12.59 18.61 -28.71
N MET A 157 -12.28 19.16 -27.55
CA MET A 157 -10.94 19.07 -26.94
C MET A 157 -10.58 17.63 -26.55
N ALA A 158 -11.51 16.85 -25.99
CA ALA A 158 -11.30 15.44 -25.71
C ALA A 158 -11.12 14.62 -27.00
N ALA A 159 -11.88 14.93 -28.05
CA ALA A 159 -11.73 14.30 -29.37
C ALA A 159 -10.35 14.61 -29.99
N ALA A 160 -9.91 15.87 -29.94
CA ALA A 160 -8.59 16.27 -30.45
C ALA A 160 -7.43 15.60 -29.70
N ARG A 161 -7.53 15.45 -28.36
CA ARG A 161 -6.53 14.71 -27.57
C ARG A 161 -6.45 13.24 -27.95
N ARG A 162 -7.59 12.61 -28.29
CA ARG A 162 -7.64 11.22 -28.77
C ARG A 162 -7.08 11.04 -30.18
N ALA A 163 -7.14 12.08 -31.03
CA ALA A 163 -6.60 12.02 -32.38
C ALA A 163 -5.06 12.01 -32.43
N ASN A 164 -4.40 12.59 -31.42
CA ASN A 164 -2.94 12.57 -31.29
C ASN A 164 -2.55 12.31 -29.82
N PRO A 165 -2.69 11.06 -29.32
CA PRO A 165 -2.48 10.74 -27.91
C PRO A 165 -1.03 11.01 -27.47
N PRO A 166 -0.79 11.61 -26.29
CA PRO A 166 0.55 11.67 -25.73
C PRO A 166 0.96 10.29 -25.21
N ASP A 167 2.26 10.07 -25.09
CA ASP A 167 2.78 9.01 -24.24
C ASP A 167 2.51 9.38 -22.78
N ILE A 168 2.36 8.37 -21.92
CA ILE A 168 2.09 8.52 -20.50
C ILE A 168 3.14 7.69 -19.76
N VAL A 169 3.92 8.34 -18.89
CA VAL A 169 4.89 7.68 -18.01
C VAL A 169 4.48 7.93 -16.58
N VAL A 170 4.15 6.88 -15.85
CA VAL A 170 3.88 6.93 -14.42
C VAL A 170 5.10 6.39 -13.68
N VAL A 171 5.54 7.13 -12.67
CA VAL A 171 6.54 6.70 -11.70
C VAL A 171 5.85 6.59 -10.36
N MET A 172 5.72 5.37 -9.86
CA MET A 172 5.23 5.08 -8.52
C MET A 172 6.44 4.87 -7.60
N VAL A 173 6.59 5.77 -6.64
CA VAL A 173 7.74 5.79 -5.73
C VAL A 173 7.38 5.07 -4.44
N GLU A 174 8.06 3.96 -4.20
CA GLU A 174 7.96 3.12 -3.01
C GLU A 174 8.15 3.93 -1.72
N SER A 175 7.23 3.77 -0.78
CA SER A 175 7.30 4.35 0.57
C SER A 175 7.52 5.88 0.60
N LEU A 176 7.17 6.61 -0.46
CA LEU A 176 7.42 8.06 -0.55
C LEU A 176 6.59 8.87 0.45
N ARG A 177 7.29 9.49 1.39
CA ARG A 177 6.73 10.33 2.45
C ARG A 177 6.71 11.81 2.04
N ALA A 178 5.56 12.47 2.22
CA ALA A 178 5.42 13.91 1.98
C ALA A 178 6.38 14.77 2.83
N GLU A 179 6.63 14.39 4.09
CA GLU A 179 7.52 15.12 5.01
C GLU A 179 8.98 15.22 4.54
N ASP A 180 9.42 14.32 3.66
CA ASP A 180 10.81 14.27 3.18
C ASP A 180 10.97 14.92 1.79
N LEU A 181 9.90 15.55 1.28
CA LEU A 181 9.90 16.29 0.03
C LEU A 181 10.38 17.72 0.25
N SER A 182 11.19 18.21 -0.69
CA SER A 182 11.85 19.53 -0.65
C SER A 182 10.90 20.69 -0.30
N PHE A 183 9.70 20.72 -0.89
CA PHE A 183 8.71 21.78 -0.70
C PHE A 183 7.99 21.72 0.66
N VAL A 184 8.00 20.56 1.35
CA VAL A 184 7.40 20.39 2.70
C VAL A 184 8.47 20.60 3.78
N ALA A 185 9.67 20.06 3.57
CA ALA A 185 10.74 20.08 4.57
C ALA A 185 11.29 21.49 4.87
N GLY A 186 11.02 22.49 4.03
CA GLY A 186 11.64 23.81 4.12
C GLY A 186 13.14 23.76 3.77
N GLY A 187 13.78 24.92 3.60
CA GLY A 187 15.11 25.12 2.97
C GLY A 187 16.36 24.47 3.62
N GLY A 188 16.25 23.33 4.32
CA GLY A 188 17.37 22.45 4.66
C GLY A 188 17.83 21.57 3.49
N GLU A 189 18.81 20.69 3.74
CA GLU A 189 19.28 19.72 2.75
C GLU A 189 18.13 18.83 2.27
N THR A 190 17.75 18.94 1.00
CA THR A 190 16.65 18.15 0.42
C THR A 190 17.12 16.74 0.07
N ALA A 191 16.32 15.73 0.42
CA ALA A 191 16.52 14.37 -0.07
C ALA A 191 16.05 14.17 -1.51
N THR A 192 15.31 15.15 -2.05
CA THR A 192 14.61 15.06 -3.34
C THR A 192 14.85 16.30 -4.21
N PRO A 193 16.10 16.60 -4.64
CA PRO A 193 16.38 17.74 -5.52
C PRO A 193 15.85 17.57 -6.96
N HIS A 194 15.60 16.35 -7.44
CA HIS A 194 15.15 16.11 -8.81
C HIS A 194 13.64 15.92 -8.93
N LEU A 195 12.97 15.47 -7.88
CA LEU A 195 11.52 15.27 -7.87
C LEU A 195 10.76 16.57 -7.62
N ASP A 196 9.84 16.86 -8.52
CA ASP A 196 8.70 17.75 -8.28
C ASP A 196 7.44 16.89 -8.28
N VAL A 197 6.63 17.00 -7.23
CA VAL A 197 5.46 16.14 -7.01
C VAL A 197 4.21 16.96 -6.81
N PHE A 198 3.06 16.34 -7.01
CA PHE A 198 1.78 16.99 -6.72
C PHE A 198 1.57 17.12 -5.19
N PRO A 199 1.49 18.35 -4.63
CA PRO A 199 1.52 18.56 -3.18
C PRO A 199 0.20 18.24 -2.48
N ARG A 200 -0.88 17.94 -3.22
CA ARG A 200 -2.22 17.68 -2.69
C ARG A 200 -2.70 16.26 -3.00
N TYR A 201 -1.82 15.29 -2.76
CA TYR A 201 -2.10 13.88 -2.91
C TYR A 201 -1.98 13.18 -1.56
N ILE A 202 -2.94 12.30 -1.27
CA ILE A 202 -2.92 11.39 -0.13
C ILE A 202 -3.11 10.00 -0.72
N SER A 203 -2.20 9.08 -0.41
CA SER A 203 -2.43 7.69 -0.77
C SER A 203 -3.60 7.15 0.04
N ASN A 204 -4.51 6.46 -0.65
CA ASN A 204 -5.63 5.78 -0.05
C ASN A 204 -5.28 4.36 0.39
N ALA A 205 -4.00 4.00 0.46
CA ALA A 205 -3.55 2.62 0.58
C ALA A 205 -2.23 2.48 1.36
N PHE A 206 -2.09 1.36 2.06
CA PHE A 206 -0.89 0.90 2.76
C PHE A 206 -1.02 -0.61 2.98
N PRO A 207 -0.02 -1.46 2.64
CA PRO A 207 1.25 -1.15 1.98
C PRO A 207 1.06 -1.03 0.46
N SER A 208 2.06 -1.38 -0.37
CA SER A 208 2.09 -1.16 -1.82
C SER A 208 0.96 -1.88 -2.59
N ALA A 209 0.60 -3.11 -2.21
CA ALA A 209 -0.41 -3.92 -2.91
C ALA A 209 -1.79 -3.23 -3.06
N PRO A 210 -2.41 -2.67 -2.00
CA PRO A 210 -3.63 -1.85 -2.14
C PRO A 210 -3.44 -0.60 -3.02
N SER A 211 -2.26 0.01 -3.05
CA SER A 211 -1.96 1.20 -3.87
C SER A 211 -1.92 0.86 -5.35
N VAL A 212 -1.38 -0.32 -5.69
CA VAL A 212 -1.39 -0.84 -7.05
C VAL A 212 -2.84 -0.98 -7.55
N LEU A 213 -3.74 -1.57 -6.76
CA LEU A 213 -5.16 -1.66 -7.17
C LEU A 213 -5.84 -0.31 -7.26
N SER A 214 -5.60 0.55 -6.29
CA SER A 214 -6.20 1.88 -6.22
C SER A 214 -5.80 2.74 -7.43
N PHE A 215 -4.51 2.75 -7.77
CA PHE A 215 -4.00 3.51 -8.90
C PHE A 215 -4.51 2.95 -10.23
N HIS A 216 -4.40 1.63 -10.42
CA HIS A 216 -4.67 1.02 -11.72
C HIS A 216 -6.17 0.93 -12.00
N CYS A 217 -7.00 0.70 -10.99
CA CYS A 217 -8.41 0.37 -11.18
C CYS A 217 -9.38 1.36 -10.51
N SER A 218 -8.87 2.42 -9.86
CA SER A 218 -9.68 3.40 -9.13
C SER A 218 -10.57 2.77 -8.05
N VAL A 219 -10.07 1.72 -7.40
CA VAL A 219 -10.80 0.96 -6.38
C VAL A 219 -10.30 1.34 -5.00
N TRP A 220 -11.21 1.61 -4.06
CA TRP A 220 -10.83 1.81 -2.67
C TRP A 220 -10.47 0.50 -1.98
N PRO A 221 -9.56 0.51 -0.99
CA PRO A 221 -9.26 -0.68 -0.21
C PRO A 221 -10.54 -1.28 0.36
N HIS A 222 -10.59 -2.60 0.37
CA HIS A 222 -11.70 -3.29 0.98
C HIS A 222 -11.51 -3.28 2.51
N ARG A 223 -12.55 -2.91 3.27
CA ARG A 223 -12.49 -2.79 4.74
C ARG A 223 -11.83 -3.99 5.43
N SER A 224 -12.28 -5.19 5.06
CA SER A 224 -11.96 -6.43 5.76
C SER A 224 -11.17 -7.45 4.94
N LYS A 225 -10.78 -7.14 3.70
CA LYS A 225 -10.19 -8.08 2.74
C LYS A 225 -9.07 -7.44 1.97
N GLU A 226 -8.16 -8.24 1.46
CA GLU A 226 -7.09 -7.78 0.58
C GLU A 226 -7.48 -8.06 -0.87
N ILE A 227 -7.64 -7.02 -1.68
CA ILE A 227 -8.20 -7.17 -3.04
C ILE A 227 -7.31 -8.07 -3.91
N ILE A 228 -5.99 -7.87 -3.82
CA ILE A 228 -5.00 -8.63 -4.59
C ILE A 228 -5.15 -10.15 -4.39
N THR A 229 -5.45 -10.60 -3.17
CA THR A 229 -5.50 -12.02 -2.83
C THR A 229 -6.94 -12.57 -2.79
N ASP A 230 -7.84 -11.92 -2.05
CA ASP A 230 -9.20 -12.42 -1.80
C ASP A 230 -10.11 -12.34 -3.03
N PHE A 231 -9.76 -11.46 -3.98
CA PHE A 231 -10.52 -11.24 -5.21
C PHE A 231 -9.70 -11.54 -6.46
N ALA A 232 -8.63 -12.35 -6.36
CA ALA A 232 -7.73 -12.71 -7.47
C ALA A 232 -8.43 -13.31 -8.71
N ALA A 233 -9.61 -13.91 -8.53
CA ALA A 233 -10.43 -14.47 -9.61
C ALA A 233 -11.37 -13.45 -10.27
N ARG A 234 -11.43 -12.20 -9.78
CA ARG A 234 -12.29 -11.15 -10.32
C ARG A 234 -11.56 -10.35 -11.39
N SER A 235 -12.33 -9.84 -12.34
CA SER A 235 -11.85 -8.89 -13.34
C SER A 235 -12.25 -7.49 -12.89
N PHE A 236 -11.29 -6.56 -12.95
CA PHE A 236 -11.51 -5.14 -12.71
C PHE A 236 -11.31 -4.39 -14.02
N ASP A 237 -12.05 -3.30 -14.16
CA ASP A 237 -11.88 -2.35 -15.26
C ASP A 237 -10.74 -1.39 -14.91
N CYS A 238 -9.55 -1.65 -15.45
CA CYS A 238 -8.33 -0.95 -15.05
C CYS A 238 -7.73 -0.13 -16.20
N LEU A 239 -7.10 0.98 -15.83
CA LEU A 239 -6.47 1.95 -16.71
C LEU A 239 -5.57 1.34 -17.78
N PRO A 240 -4.65 0.38 -17.50
CA PRO A 240 -3.76 -0.14 -18.54
C PRO A 240 -4.53 -0.92 -19.61
N ALA A 241 -5.51 -1.73 -19.21
CA ALA A 241 -6.36 -2.46 -20.15
C ALA A 241 -7.21 -1.49 -21.01
N ARG A 242 -7.78 -0.45 -20.39
CA ARG A 242 -8.51 0.61 -21.11
C ARG A 242 -7.61 1.39 -22.08
N LEU A 243 -6.36 1.64 -21.73
CA LEU A 243 -5.41 2.29 -22.63
C LEU A 243 -5.02 1.36 -23.78
N ALA A 244 -4.87 0.05 -23.53
CA ALA A 244 -4.65 -0.94 -24.58
C ALA A 244 -5.82 -0.98 -25.58
N ASP A 245 -7.07 -0.95 -25.10
CA ASP A 245 -8.28 -0.83 -25.96
C ASP A 245 -8.26 0.46 -26.81
N LEU A 246 -7.61 1.52 -26.32
CA LEU A 246 -7.40 2.78 -27.02
C LEU A 246 -6.15 2.80 -27.92
N GLY A 247 -5.50 1.65 -28.12
CA GLY A 247 -4.37 1.47 -29.03
C GLY A 247 -3.00 1.75 -28.41
N TYR A 248 -2.90 2.00 -27.11
CA TYR A 248 -1.60 2.14 -26.44
C TYR A 248 -0.85 0.81 -26.40
N GLN A 249 0.48 0.88 -26.47
CA GLN A 249 1.32 -0.16 -25.90
C GLN A 249 1.40 0.07 -24.39
N THR A 250 1.18 -0.97 -23.59
CA THR A 250 1.22 -0.85 -22.13
C THR A 250 2.36 -1.68 -21.56
N ILE A 251 3.23 -1.02 -20.79
CA ILE A 251 4.43 -1.63 -20.19
C ILE A 251 4.47 -1.33 -18.69
N TYR A 252 4.67 -2.36 -17.88
CA TYR A 252 5.03 -2.24 -16.47
C TYR A 252 6.50 -2.63 -16.28
N VAL A 253 7.22 -1.90 -15.42
CA VAL A 253 8.58 -2.23 -15.00
C VAL A 253 8.69 -2.11 -13.48
N GLY A 254 9.12 -3.18 -12.82
CA GLY A 254 9.35 -3.21 -11.37
C GLY A 254 10.45 -4.20 -10.98
N ALA A 255 10.81 -4.22 -9.69
CA ALA A 255 11.80 -5.15 -9.15
C ALA A 255 11.26 -6.59 -9.05
N ASP A 256 10.21 -6.79 -8.25
CA ASP A 256 9.64 -8.09 -7.90
C ASP A 256 8.12 -7.99 -7.67
N PRO A 257 7.30 -7.85 -8.74
CA PRO A 257 5.85 -7.86 -8.62
C PRO A 257 5.28 -9.19 -8.09
N HIS A 258 6.05 -10.28 -8.12
CA HIS A 258 5.60 -11.58 -7.61
C HIS A 258 5.47 -11.59 -6.09
N PHE A 259 6.36 -10.87 -5.39
CA PHE A 259 6.40 -10.80 -3.93
C PHE A 259 5.03 -10.57 -3.26
N ASP A 260 4.24 -9.65 -3.83
CA ASP A 260 2.92 -9.27 -3.32
C ASP A 260 1.75 -9.92 -4.10
N ASN A 261 1.99 -10.95 -4.91
CA ASN A 261 1.00 -11.51 -5.86
C ASN A 261 0.44 -10.51 -6.89
N GLN A 262 1.18 -9.45 -7.22
CA GLN A 262 0.76 -8.44 -8.19
C GLN A 262 0.95 -8.94 -9.63
N ASP A 263 1.93 -9.81 -9.87
CA ASP A 263 2.26 -10.45 -11.15
C ASP A 263 1.03 -10.99 -11.91
N ARG A 264 0.11 -11.68 -11.22
CA ARG A 264 -1.12 -12.24 -11.78
C ARG A 264 -2.07 -11.17 -12.31
N TRP A 265 -2.04 -9.99 -11.72
CA TRP A 265 -2.86 -8.85 -12.12
C TRP A 265 -2.19 -8.05 -13.23
N LEU A 266 -0.91 -7.75 -13.06
CA LEU A 266 -0.12 -6.99 -14.03
C LEU A 266 -0.07 -7.70 -15.38
N SER A 267 0.08 -9.02 -15.42
CA SER A 267 0.03 -9.83 -16.65
C SER A 267 -1.33 -9.80 -17.37
N ARG A 268 -2.42 -9.45 -16.67
CA ARG A 268 -3.75 -9.28 -17.28
C ARG A 268 -3.99 -7.86 -17.77
N TRP A 269 -3.32 -6.87 -17.19
CA TRP A 269 -3.53 -5.45 -17.50
C TRP A 269 -2.56 -4.92 -18.54
N TYR A 270 -1.32 -5.42 -18.51
CA TYR A 270 -0.23 -4.91 -19.34
C TYR A 270 0.10 -5.87 -20.48
N ALA A 271 0.36 -5.30 -21.66
CA ALA A 271 0.90 -6.06 -22.79
C ALA A 271 2.30 -6.61 -22.48
N LYS A 272 3.05 -5.91 -21.62
CA LYS A 272 4.33 -6.39 -21.10
C LYS A 272 4.50 -5.99 -19.62
N ALA A 273 4.78 -6.96 -18.76
CA ALA A 273 5.19 -6.72 -17.38
C ALA A 273 6.62 -7.23 -17.20
N VAL A 274 7.54 -6.33 -16.84
CA VAL A 274 8.94 -6.64 -16.57
C VAL A 274 9.13 -6.84 -15.07
N ASP A 275 9.74 -7.98 -14.74
CA ASP A 275 10.14 -8.38 -13.40
C ASP A 275 11.67 -8.56 -13.42
N LEU A 276 12.39 -7.62 -12.82
CA LEU A 276 13.86 -7.64 -12.86
C LEU A 276 14.45 -8.83 -12.13
N ILE A 277 13.90 -9.17 -10.95
CA ILE A 277 14.42 -10.26 -10.13
C ILE A 277 14.21 -11.60 -10.84
N ALA A 278 13.03 -11.83 -11.42
CA ALA A 278 12.75 -13.03 -12.22
C ALA A 278 13.65 -13.13 -13.46
N GLU A 279 14.05 -11.99 -14.04
CA GLU A 279 15.01 -11.91 -15.14
C GLU A 279 16.49 -11.99 -14.70
N GLY A 280 16.76 -12.12 -13.39
CA GLY A 280 18.12 -12.27 -12.85
C GLY A 280 18.90 -10.96 -12.73
N ALA A 281 18.24 -9.81 -12.82
CA ALA A 281 18.81 -8.49 -12.60
C ALA A 281 18.60 -8.02 -11.14
N PRO A 282 19.49 -7.16 -10.59
CA PRO A 282 19.26 -6.55 -9.29
C PRO A 282 17.99 -5.69 -9.27
N GLY A 283 17.18 -5.79 -8.22
CA GLY A 283 15.99 -4.97 -8.00
C GLY A 283 16.29 -3.58 -7.44
N THR A 284 17.23 -2.85 -8.03
CA THR A 284 17.59 -1.49 -7.60
C THR A 284 16.93 -0.43 -8.48
N ASP A 285 16.72 0.79 -7.96
CA ASP A 285 16.05 1.84 -8.73
C ASP A 285 16.87 2.27 -9.95
N ARG A 286 18.20 2.15 -9.88
CA ARG A 286 19.06 2.30 -11.06
C ARG A 286 18.71 1.31 -12.16
N GLN A 287 18.53 0.03 -11.82
CA GLN A 287 18.20 -1.01 -12.79
C GLN A 287 16.78 -0.86 -13.31
N ILE A 288 15.82 -0.53 -12.44
CA ILE A 288 14.43 -0.24 -12.81
C ILE A 288 14.39 0.93 -13.81
N VAL A 289 15.03 2.05 -13.48
CA VAL A 289 15.09 3.22 -14.37
C VAL A 289 15.78 2.89 -15.69
N SER A 290 16.92 2.19 -15.63
CA SER A 290 17.66 1.81 -16.85
C SER A 290 16.81 0.93 -17.76
N ARG A 291 16.13 -0.06 -17.17
CA ARG A 291 15.20 -0.93 -17.90
C ARG A 291 14.03 -0.15 -18.47
N ALA A 292 13.41 0.76 -17.71
CA ALA A 292 12.31 1.58 -18.19
C ALA A 292 12.71 2.43 -19.40
N MET A 293 13.89 3.08 -19.35
CA MET A 293 14.42 3.81 -20.50
C MET A 293 14.63 2.91 -21.72
N ASP A 294 15.13 1.69 -21.54
CA ASP A 294 15.36 0.75 -22.63
C ASP A 294 14.05 0.20 -23.23
N GLU A 295 13.03 -0.06 -22.41
CA GLU A 295 11.69 -0.41 -22.88
C GLU A 295 11.08 0.74 -23.71
N ILE A 296 11.21 1.98 -23.22
CA ILE A 296 10.72 3.17 -23.94
C ILE A 296 11.45 3.33 -25.28
N ARG A 297 12.79 3.23 -25.32
CA ARG A 297 13.56 3.29 -26.57
C ARG A 297 13.15 2.19 -27.55
N ARG A 298 13.00 0.96 -27.07
CA ARG A 298 12.58 -0.17 -27.91
C ARG A 298 11.20 0.05 -28.51
N HIS A 299 10.26 0.57 -27.72
CA HIS A 299 8.94 0.96 -28.20
C HIS A 299 9.04 2.03 -29.28
N GLU A 300 9.79 3.12 -29.05
CA GLU A 300 9.93 4.20 -30.02
C GLU A 300 10.56 3.75 -31.34
N MET A 301 11.50 2.81 -31.30
CA MET A 301 12.13 2.25 -32.50
C MET A 301 11.19 1.30 -33.27
N ALA A 302 10.44 0.46 -32.56
CA ALA A 302 9.60 -0.57 -33.17
C ALA A 302 8.24 -0.03 -33.64
N GLU A 303 7.63 0.85 -32.86
CA GLU A 303 6.25 1.33 -33.04
C GLU A 303 6.15 2.86 -32.87
N PRO A 304 6.88 3.68 -33.66
CA PRO A 304 7.03 5.13 -33.42
C PRO A 304 5.73 5.94 -33.42
N ASN A 305 4.67 5.42 -34.05
CA ASN A 305 3.36 6.07 -34.14
C ASN A 305 2.38 5.60 -33.05
N ARG A 306 2.65 4.47 -32.40
CA ARG A 306 1.78 3.92 -31.36
C ARG A 306 2.06 4.63 -30.03
N PRO A 307 1.06 5.13 -29.30
CA PRO A 307 1.30 5.78 -28.03
C PRO A 307 1.69 4.78 -26.95
N LEU A 308 2.55 5.21 -26.02
CA LEU A 308 3.05 4.38 -24.93
C LEU A 308 2.40 4.75 -23.60
N PHE A 309 2.04 3.74 -22.81
CA PHE A 309 1.77 3.87 -21.38
C PHE A 309 2.79 3.01 -20.63
N ALA A 310 3.74 3.67 -19.96
CA ALA A 310 4.75 3.02 -19.14
C ALA A 310 4.49 3.29 -17.66
N PHE A 311 4.45 2.24 -16.85
CA PHE A 311 4.37 2.32 -15.40
C PHE A 311 5.67 1.80 -14.81
N VAL A 312 6.34 2.63 -14.03
CA VAL A 312 7.64 2.36 -13.41
C VAL A 312 7.44 2.33 -11.90
N SER A 313 7.62 1.17 -11.28
CA SER A 313 7.51 0.97 -9.84
C SER A 313 8.91 0.91 -9.23
N THR A 314 9.26 1.89 -8.40
CA THR A 314 10.55 1.86 -7.68
C THR A 314 10.51 0.82 -6.54
N TYR A 315 11.66 0.56 -5.93
CA TYR A 315 11.80 -0.45 -4.88
C TYR A 315 12.79 -0.06 -3.77
N SER A 316 13.80 0.78 -4.06
CA SER A 316 14.96 0.88 -3.16
C SER A 316 14.62 1.50 -1.80
N THR A 317 13.62 2.37 -1.74
CA THR A 317 13.06 2.93 -0.50
C THR A 317 12.16 1.97 0.28
N HIS A 318 12.12 0.68 -0.06
CA HIS A 318 11.45 -0.34 0.75
C HIS A 318 12.16 -0.51 2.10
N TYR A 319 11.40 -0.79 3.17
CA TYR A 319 11.99 -1.09 4.48
C TYR A 319 12.92 -2.32 4.40
N PRO A 320 14.08 -2.35 5.10
CA PRO A 320 14.58 -1.42 6.11
C PRO A 320 15.45 -0.28 5.54
N PHE A 321 15.16 0.19 4.33
CA PHE A 321 15.85 1.30 3.67
C PHE A 321 17.35 1.04 3.45
N THR A 322 17.68 -0.21 3.10
CA THR A 322 19.06 -0.59 2.83
C THR A 322 19.53 0.10 1.56
N LEU A 323 20.57 0.93 1.70
CA LEU A 323 21.19 1.59 0.54
C LEU A 323 21.76 0.51 -0.42
N PRO A 324 21.40 0.52 -1.71
CA PRO A 324 21.95 -0.41 -2.68
C PRO A 324 23.47 -0.25 -2.88
N ASP A 325 24.17 -1.35 -3.14
CA ASP A 325 25.63 -1.34 -3.40
C ASP A 325 26.00 -0.47 -4.60
N ASP A 326 25.10 -0.37 -5.58
CA ASP A 326 25.30 0.47 -6.76
C ASP A 326 25.10 1.97 -6.50
N ALA A 327 24.71 2.37 -5.27
CA ALA A 327 24.57 3.77 -4.90
C ALA A 327 25.88 4.56 -4.96
N GLY A 328 27.02 3.87 -4.83
CA GLY A 328 28.35 4.49 -4.91
C GLY A 328 28.70 5.34 -3.69
N GLU A 329 28.02 5.15 -2.56
CA GLU A 329 28.28 5.84 -1.30
C GLU A 329 28.17 4.86 -0.12
N GLN A 330 28.79 5.19 1.00
CA GLN A 330 28.77 4.34 2.19
C GLN A 330 27.42 4.43 2.90
N PRO A 331 26.79 3.31 3.29
CA PRO A 331 25.58 3.34 4.09
C PRO A 331 25.80 4.08 5.41
N VAL A 332 24.83 4.90 5.81
CA VAL A 332 24.85 5.58 7.11
C VAL A 332 24.78 4.50 8.19
N ASN A 333 25.92 4.25 8.85
CA ASN A 333 26.01 3.30 9.95
C ASN A 333 25.46 3.94 11.24
N ARG A 334 24.14 3.93 11.39
CA ARG A 334 23.44 4.32 12.62
C ARG A 334 22.37 3.29 12.92
N GLU A 335 22.76 2.21 13.61
CA GLU A 335 21.81 1.25 14.15
C GLU A 335 20.67 2.01 14.88
N GLY A 336 19.43 1.76 14.45
CA GLY A 336 18.24 2.40 15.02
C GLY A 336 17.88 3.79 14.48
N ASN A 337 18.59 4.35 13.49
CA ASN A 337 18.21 5.62 12.84
C ASN A 337 17.60 5.40 11.45
N LEU A 338 16.40 4.83 11.40
CA LEU A 338 15.64 4.58 10.16
C LEU A 338 15.42 5.85 9.35
N ARG A 339 15.21 7.01 9.98
CA ARG A 339 15.02 8.28 9.25
C ARG A 339 16.25 8.65 8.43
N ALA A 340 17.45 8.49 9.00
CA ALA A 340 18.69 8.78 8.27
C ALA A 340 18.92 7.79 7.12
N GLN A 341 18.62 6.50 7.34
CA GLN A 341 18.70 5.46 6.30
C GLN A 341 17.70 5.72 5.18
N TYR A 342 16.43 5.97 5.52
CA TYR A 342 15.38 6.34 4.56
C TYR A 342 15.79 7.56 3.74
N ARG A 343 16.24 8.66 4.37
CA ARG A 343 16.65 9.86 3.64
C ARG A 343 17.85 9.62 2.73
N GLN A 344 18.78 8.76 3.12
CA GLN A 344 19.91 8.38 2.26
C GLN A 344 19.44 7.61 1.02
N THR A 345 18.61 6.61 1.23
CA THR A 345 18.07 5.76 0.16
C THR A 345 17.10 6.53 -0.74
N LEU A 346 16.36 7.49 -0.19
CA LEU A 346 15.53 8.42 -0.95
C LEU A 346 16.37 9.33 -1.86
N ARG A 347 17.53 9.83 -1.42
CA ARG A 347 18.46 10.58 -2.30
C ARG A 347 18.96 9.74 -3.46
N TYR A 348 19.29 8.48 -3.19
CA TYR A 348 19.65 7.53 -4.24
C TYR A 348 18.51 7.39 -5.26
N THR A 349 17.29 7.15 -4.77
CA THR A 349 16.08 6.99 -5.58
C THR A 349 15.82 8.25 -6.42
N ASP A 350 15.83 9.44 -5.81
CA ASP A 350 15.65 10.73 -6.46
C ASP A 350 16.66 10.96 -7.59
N ARG A 351 17.94 10.63 -7.37
CA ARG A 351 18.98 10.74 -8.40
C ARG A 351 18.71 9.85 -9.61
N GLU A 352 18.28 8.61 -9.38
CA GLU A 352 17.95 7.70 -10.47
C GLU A 352 16.65 8.14 -11.19
N LEU A 353 15.65 8.65 -10.45
CA LEU A 353 14.45 9.24 -11.06
C LEU A 353 14.76 10.51 -11.86
N GLY A 354 15.71 11.33 -11.41
CA GLY A 354 16.23 12.48 -12.17
C GLY A 354 16.78 12.07 -13.54
N ARG A 355 17.46 10.92 -13.63
CA ARG A 355 17.90 10.36 -14.94
C ARG A 355 16.71 10.01 -15.84
N LEU A 356 15.66 9.40 -15.29
CA LEU A 356 14.45 9.06 -16.06
C LEU A 356 13.73 10.32 -16.55
N LEU A 357 13.55 11.32 -15.67
CA LEU A 357 12.90 12.59 -16.00
C LEU A 357 13.67 13.34 -17.08
N GLU A 358 14.99 13.39 -16.97
CA GLU A 358 15.85 13.99 -18.00
C GLU A 358 15.77 13.24 -19.33
N PHE A 359 15.82 11.91 -19.30
CA PHE A 359 15.61 11.09 -20.49
C PHE A 359 14.28 11.40 -21.15
N VAL A 360 13.17 11.47 -20.39
CA VAL A 360 11.85 11.76 -20.95
C VAL A 360 11.78 13.18 -21.52
N ARG A 361 12.39 14.15 -20.85
CA ARG A 361 12.42 15.57 -21.26
C ARG A 361 13.12 15.79 -22.61
N GLN A 362 14.12 14.96 -22.92
CA GLN A 362 14.87 15.03 -24.17
C GLN A 362 14.16 14.36 -25.36
N ARG A 363 13.07 13.61 -25.11
CA ARG A 363 12.31 12.93 -26.16
C ARG A 363 11.54 13.92 -27.02
N ARG A 364 11.43 13.64 -28.32
CA ARG A 364 10.58 14.44 -29.24
C ARG A 364 9.10 14.12 -29.06
N ARG A 365 8.77 12.99 -28.45
CA ARG A 365 7.40 12.52 -28.24
C ARG A 365 6.74 13.32 -27.13
N ARG A 366 5.54 13.83 -27.39
CA ARG A 366 4.74 14.51 -26.37
C ARG A 366 4.41 13.50 -25.26
N THR A 367 4.95 13.73 -24.07
CA THR A 367 4.85 12.80 -22.95
C THR A 367 4.27 13.51 -21.72
N SER A 368 3.29 12.89 -21.08
CA SER A 368 2.82 13.28 -19.75
C SER A 368 3.51 12.39 -18.71
N VAL A 369 4.23 13.00 -17.77
CA VAL A 369 4.87 12.29 -16.67
C VAL A 369 4.08 12.53 -15.39
N ILE A 370 3.79 11.47 -14.66
CA ILE A 370 3.09 11.51 -13.36
C ILE A 370 4.01 10.83 -12.35
N VAL A 371 4.41 11.55 -11.30
CA VAL A 371 5.15 10.99 -10.17
C VAL A 371 4.25 11.01 -8.95
N ALA A 372 4.09 9.84 -8.32
CA ALA A 372 3.27 9.67 -7.12
C ALA A 372 3.96 8.71 -6.15
N GLY A 373 3.67 8.87 -4.85
CA GLY A 373 4.01 7.87 -3.84
C GLY A 373 2.93 6.80 -3.74
N ASP A 374 3.32 5.55 -3.51
CA ASP A 374 2.37 4.47 -3.26
C ASP A 374 1.82 4.55 -1.84
N HIS A 375 2.66 4.81 -0.84
CA HIS A 375 2.29 5.07 0.54
C HIS A 375 3.43 5.78 1.29
N GLY A 376 3.14 6.30 2.48
CA GLY A 376 4.20 6.71 3.43
C GLY A 376 4.60 5.54 4.32
N PHE A 377 5.84 5.52 4.82
CA PHE A 377 6.28 4.55 5.82
C PHE A 377 6.65 5.24 7.15
N TYR A 378 6.56 4.52 8.26
CA TYR A 378 6.94 5.03 9.59
C TYR A 378 8.45 4.91 9.81
N VAL A 379 9.12 6.04 10.04
CA VAL A 379 10.58 6.09 10.29
C VAL A 379 10.94 6.28 11.77
N ASP A 380 9.94 6.29 12.65
CA ASP A 380 10.10 6.32 14.11
C ASP A 380 9.35 5.14 14.74
N LEU A 381 10.10 4.09 15.07
CA LEU A 381 9.56 2.85 15.63
C LEU A 381 8.97 2.99 17.04
N LYS A 382 9.19 4.11 17.74
CA LYS A 382 8.63 4.34 19.09
C LYS A 382 7.19 4.85 19.04
N HIS A 383 6.78 5.41 17.91
CA HIS A 383 5.42 5.92 17.67
C HIS A 383 4.62 5.00 16.72
N SER A 384 5.21 3.89 16.26
CA SER A 384 4.51 2.84 15.53
C SER A 384 4.38 1.61 16.42
N SER A 385 3.17 1.11 16.63
CA SER A 385 2.91 -0.13 17.36
C SER A 385 3.53 -1.36 16.69
N GLY A 386 3.92 -1.29 15.41
CA GLY A 386 4.38 -2.45 14.62
C GLY A 386 3.31 -3.54 14.46
N LEU A 387 2.12 -3.24 14.94
CA LEU A 387 0.86 -3.93 14.77
C LEU A 387 -0.02 -2.96 13.95
N PRO A 388 -1.03 -3.49 13.22
CA PRO A 388 -1.90 -2.72 12.33
C PRO A 388 -2.26 -1.34 12.84
#